data_AF-A0A1G6Z086-F1
#
_entry.id   AF-A0A1G6Z086-F1
#
_cell.length_a   1.000
_cell.length_b   1.000
_cell.length_c   1.000
_cell.angle_alpha   90.00
_cell.angle_beta   90.00
_cell.angle_gamma   90.00
#
_symmetry.space_group_name_H-M   'P 1'
#
loop_
_entity.id
_entity.type
_entity.pdbx_description
1 polymer ?
#
loop_
_entity_poly.entity_id
_entity_poly.type
_entity_poly.pdbx_seq_one_letter_code
_entity_poly.pdbx_strand_id
1 'polypeptide(L)'
;MFKFFAWLIGLPVIIICVFFAISNQAPVMLDLWPTEYDLEVPLYWAVEGALLAGFIIGVFLTSMTGGGARREARQYRRDLNTCRRELQSAVARAERAEAKTKG
;
A
#
# COMPACT_ATOMS: atom_id res chain seq x y z
N MET A 1 -3.13 -16.51 -7.73
CA MET A 1 -2.57 -16.86 -6.40
C MET A 1 -2.98 -15.89 -5.28
N PHE A 2 -2.84 -14.56 -5.45
CA PHE A 2 -3.22 -13.58 -4.40
C PHE A 2 -4.63 -13.74 -3.82
N LYS A 3 -5.64 -14.12 -4.63
CA LYS A 3 -7.01 -14.35 -4.15
C LYS A 3 -7.12 -15.49 -3.12
N PHE A 4 -6.29 -16.53 -3.23
CA PHE A 4 -6.32 -17.65 -2.30
C PHE A 4 -5.73 -17.26 -0.93
N PHE A 5 -4.63 -16.50 -0.95
CA PHE A 5 -4.01 -15.97 0.26
C PHE A 5 -4.89 -14.94 0.98
N ALA A 6 -5.55 -14.07 0.21
CA ALA A 6 -6.52 -13.12 0.74
C ALA A 6 -7.69 -13.84 1.43
N TRP A 7 -8.16 -14.97 0.88
CA TRP A 7 -9.23 -15.74 1.49
C TRP A 7 -8.77 -16.56 2.69
N LEU A 8 -7.53 -17.11 2.65
CA LEU A 8 -6.93 -17.87 3.74
C LEU A 8 -6.76 -17.04 5.02
N ILE A 9 -6.45 -15.74 4.90
CA ILE A 9 -6.30 -14.85 6.05
C ILE A 9 -7.62 -14.13 6.35
N GLY A 10 -8.33 -13.67 5.32
CA GLY A 10 -9.56 -12.90 5.50
C GLY A 10 -10.68 -13.70 6.16
N LEU A 11 -10.85 -14.97 5.79
CA LEU A 11 -11.92 -15.80 6.34
C LEU A 11 -11.76 -16.05 7.86
N PRO A 12 -10.59 -16.47 8.38
CA PRO A 12 -10.37 -16.55 9.82
C PRO A 12 -10.58 -15.22 10.55
N VAL A 13 -10.13 -14.10 9.99
CA VAL A 13 -10.32 -12.78 10.59
C VAL A 13 -11.81 -12.44 10.71
N ILE A 14 -12.59 -12.67 9.65
CA ILE A 14 -14.05 -12.46 9.66
C ILE A 14 -14.70 -13.35 10.73
N ILE A 15 -14.30 -14.61 10.81
CA ILE A 15 -14.81 -15.53 11.84
C ILE A 15 -14.53 -14.98 13.24
N ILE A 16 -13.29 -14.54 13.51
CA ILE A 16 -12.92 -13.95 14.80
C ILE A 16 -13.77 -12.72 15.11
N CYS A 17 -13.95 -11.79 14.17
CA CYS A 17 -14.80 -10.61 14.36
C CYS A 17 -16.25 -11.02 14.68
N VAL A 18 -16.83 -11.95 13.91
CA VAL A 18 -18.21 -12.40 14.15
C VAL A 18 -18.37 -13.01 15.54
N PHE A 19 -17.46 -13.91 15.95
CA PHE A 19 -17.52 -14.50 17.29
C PHE A 19 -17.28 -13.47 18.39
N PHE A 20 -16.36 -12.52 18.16
CA PHE A 20 -16.13 -11.42 19.09
C PHE A 20 -17.38 -10.56 19.26
N ALA A 21 -18.03 -10.18 18.16
CA ALA A 21 -19.27 -9.40 18.17
C ALA A 21 -20.42 -10.10 18.90
N ILE A 22 -20.57 -11.41 18.71
CA ILE A 22 -21.60 -12.20 19.40
C ILE A 22 -21.28 -12.32 20.90
N SER A 23 -20.02 -12.56 21.25
CA SER A 23 -19.61 -12.77 22.64
C SER A 23 -19.49 -11.48 23.45
N ASN A 24 -19.28 -10.34 22.80
CA ASN A 24 -18.94 -9.06 23.45
C ASN A 24 -19.99 -7.98 23.15
N GLN A 25 -21.26 -8.31 23.40
CA GLN A 25 -22.37 -7.36 23.33
C GLN A 25 -22.56 -6.52 24.60
N ALA A 26 -21.77 -6.77 25.64
CA ALA A 26 -21.83 -6.03 26.89
C ALA A 26 -21.59 -4.53 26.65
N PRO A 27 -22.41 -3.65 27.24
CA PRO A 27 -22.21 -2.22 27.12
C PRO A 27 -20.94 -1.81 27.87
N VAL A 28 -20.18 -0.90 27.26
CA VAL A 28 -19.02 -0.23 27.85
C VAL A 28 -19.16 1.27 27.66
N MET A 29 -18.74 2.01 28.66
CA MET A 29 -18.68 3.47 28.59
C MET A 29 -17.34 3.88 27.99
N LEU A 30 -17.39 4.71 26.95
CA LEU A 30 -16.21 5.32 26.35
C LEU A 30 -16.19 6.81 26.67
N ASP A 31 -15.18 7.23 27.43
CA ASP A 31 -14.96 8.65 27.73
C ASP A 31 -14.21 9.28 26.55
N LEU A 32 -14.88 10.18 25.82
CA LEU A 32 -14.35 10.75 24.58
C LEU A 32 -13.44 11.95 24.84
N TRP A 33 -12.30 11.75 25.49
CA TRP A 33 -11.34 12.83 25.73
C TRP A 33 -10.82 13.44 24.41
N PRO A 34 -10.70 14.78 24.25
CA PRO A 34 -10.81 15.84 25.26
C PRO A 34 -12.22 16.42 25.47
N THR A 35 -13.26 15.75 25.00
CA THR A 35 -14.65 16.20 25.17
C THR A 35 -15.24 15.70 26.50
N GLU A 36 -16.35 16.30 26.94
CA GLU A 36 -17.10 15.92 28.14
C GLU A 36 -18.23 14.90 27.83
N TYR A 37 -18.18 14.27 26.65
CA TYR A 37 -19.20 13.31 26.23
C TYR A 37 -18.76 11.88 26.52
N ASP A 38 -19.68 11.14 27.13
CA ASP A 38 -19.55 9.70 27.33
C ASP A 38 -20.43 8.96 26.33
N LEU A 39 -19.89 7.91 25.72
CA LEU A 39 -20.59 7.11 24.74
C LEU A 39 -20.72 5.68 25.23
N GLU A 40 -21.94 5.25 25.52
CA GLU A 40 -22.24 3.86 25.85
C GLU A 40 -22.44 3.07 24.57
N VAL A 41 -21.55 2.12 24.31
CA VAL A 41 -21.60 1.23 23.14
C VAL A 41 -21.28 -0.20 23.54
N PRO A 42 -21.77 -1.21 22.80
CA PRO A 42 -21.29 -2.57 22.98
C PRO A 42 -19.77 -2.66 22.77
N LEU A 43 -19.09 -3.49 23.56
CA LEU A 43 -17.62 -3.64 23.50
C LEU A 43 -17.10 -3.95 22.09
N TYR A 44 -17.84 -4.74 21.31
CA TYR A 44 -17.42 -5.04 19.94
C TYR A 44 -17.38 -3.82 19.02
N TRP A 45 -18.27 -2.83 19.18
CA TRP A 45 -18.23 -1.59 18.39
C TRP A 45 -16.96 -0.81 18.69
N ALA A 46 -16.60 -0.70 19.98
CA ALA A 46 -15.41 0.01 20.40
C ALA A 46 -14.14 -0.60 19.81
N VAL A 47 -13.97 -1.92 19.98
CA VAL A 47 -12.75 -2.63 19.58
C VAL A 47 -12.65 -2.78 18.06
N GLU A 48 -13.70 -3.30 17.41
CA GLU A 48 -13.67 -3.51 15.95
C GLU A 48 -13.67 -2.18 15.19
N GLY A 49 -14.38 -1.17 15.71
CA GLY A 49 -14.37 0.18 15.16
C GLY A 49 -12.98 0.81 15.20
N ALA A 50 -12.28 0.71 16.34
CA ALA A 50 -10.90 1.19 16.46
C ALA A 50 -9.94 0.45 15.52
N LEU A 51 -10.06 -0.88 15.42
CA LEU A 51 -9.25 -1.69 14.50
C LEU A 51 -9.49 -1.30 13.04
N LEU A 52 -10.76 -1.14 12.63
CA LEU A 52 -11.13 -0.76 11.28
C LEU A 52 -10.62 0.65 10.95
N ALA A 53 -10.80 1.61 11.87
CA ALA A 53 -10.29 2.97 11.72
C ALA A 53 -8.76 2.97 11.56
N GLY A 54 -8.05 2.26 12.43
CA GLY A 54 -6.59 2.12 12.34
C GLY A 54 -6.14 1.49 11.02
N PHE A 55 -6.84 0.47 10.53
CA PHE A 55 -6.58 -0.15 9.24
C PHE A 55 -6.75 0.83 8.08
N ILE A 56 -7.87 1.57 8.04
CA ILE A 56 -8.13 2.57 7.00
C ILE A 56 -7.05 3.65 7.00
N ILE A 57 -6.67 4.16 8.17
CA ILE A 57 -5.59 5.13 8.33
C ILE A 57 -4.26 4.54 7.82
N GLY A 58 -3.92 3.31 8.21
CA GLY A 58 -2.69 2.65 7.78
C GLY A 58 -2.64 2.45 6.25
N VAL A 59 -3.73 2.01 5.64
CA VAL A 59 -3.86 1.88 4.18
C VAL A 59 -3.71 3.23 3.50
N PHE A 60 -4.35 4.27 4.03
CA PHE A 60 -4.27 5.63 3.50
C PHE A 60 -2.84 6.18 3.56
N LEU A 61 -2.18 6.09 4.72
CA LEU A 61 -0.80 6.54 4.92
C LEU A 61 0.19 5.78 4.03
N THR A 62 0.05 4.46 3.92
CA THR A 62 0.91 3.62 3.06
C THR A 62 0.72 3.95 1.58
N SER A 63 -0.51 4.27 1.18
CA SER A 63 -0.81 4.66 -0.20
C SER A 63 -0.21 6.02 -0.55
N MET A 64 -0.17 6.96 0.41
CA MET A 64 0.41 8.28 0.23
C MET A 64 1.94 8.23 0.03
N THR A 65 2.63 7.35 0.74
CA THR A 65 4.09 7.18 0.63
C THR A 65 4.51 6.28 -0.54
N GLY A 66 3.74 5.22 -0.84
CA GLY A 66 4.06 4.27 -1.90
C GLY A 66 3.70 4.74 -3.32
N GLY A 67 2.80 5.70 -3.47
CA GLY A 67 2.32 6.19 -4.78
C GLY A 67 3.40 6.92 -5.60
N GLY A 68 4.19 7.76 -4.93
CA GLY A 68 5.29 8.53 -5.53
C GLY A 68 6.43 7.63 -5.99
N ALA A 69 6.96 6.79 -5.10
CA ALA A 69 8.08 5.89 -5.38
C ALA A 69 7.79 4.94 -6.56
N ARG A 70 6.54 4.47 -6.72
CA ARG A 70 6.14 3.64 -7.87
C ARG A 70 6.07 4.42 -9.18
N ARG A 71 5.75 5.72 -9.16
CA ARG A 71 5.80 6.60 -10.35
C ARG A 71 7.23 6.96 -10.71
N GLU A 72 8.05 7.30 -9.73
CA GLU A 72 9.45 7.67 -9.88
C GLU A 72 10.28 6.49 -10.41
N ALA A 73 10.08 5.29 -9.87
CA ALA A 73 10.72 4.07 -10.38
C ALA A 73 10.35 3.77 -11.85
N ARG A 74 9.16 4.19 -12.31
CA ARG A 74 8.75 4.07 -13.72
C ARG A 74 9.39 5.14 -14.60
N GLN A 75 9.58 6.37 -14.10
CA GLN A 75 10.29 7.44 -14.80
C GLN A 75 11.78 7.11 -14.94
N TYR A 76 12.46 6.75 -13.84
CA TYR A 76 13.87 6.35 -13.90
C TYR A 76 14.12 5.17 -14.85
N ARG A 77 13.20 4.20 -14.91
CA ARG A 77 13.28 3.11 -15.89
C ARG A 77 13.16 3.57 -17.33
N ARG A 78 12.34 4.61 -17.62
CA ARG A 78 12.22 5.18 -18.95
C ARG A 78 13.48 5.96 -19.33
N ASP A 79 13.97 6.79 -18.42
CA ASP A 79 15.14 7.64 -18.65
C ASP A 79 16.41 6.79 -18.85
N LEU A 80 16.59 5.72 -18.06
CA LEU A 80 17.65 4.74 -18.27
C LEU A 80 17.58 4.08 -19.65
N ASN A 81 16.38 3.72 -20.12
CA ASN A 81 16.20 3.11 -21.43
C ASN A 81 16.51 4.11 -22.56
N THR A 82 16.14 5.37 -22.42
CA THR A 82 16.47 6.43 -23.38
C THR A 82 17.99 6.64 -23.43
N CYS A 83 18.63 6.85 -22.28
CA CYS A 83 20.08 7.03 -22.20
C CYS A 83 20.85 5.83 -22.77
N ARG A 84 20.36 4.60 -22.53
CA ARG A 84 20.95 3.37 -23.08
C ARG A 84 20.86 3.32 -24.61
N ARG A 85 19.73 3.75 -25.20
CA ARG A 85 19.56 3.82 -26.66
C ARG A 85 20.47 4.88 -27.28
N GLU A 86 20.57 6.04 -26.66
CA GLU A 86 21.45 7.11 -27.11
C GLU A 86 22.91 6.67 -27.10
N LEU A 87 23.37 6.02 -26.02
CA LEU A 87 24.71 5.46 -25.92
C LEU A 87 24.99 4.44 -27.04
N GLN A 88 24.08 3.50 -27.28
CA GLN A 88 24.21 2.54 -28.38
C GLN A 88 24.29 3.22 -29.74
N SER A 89 23.48 4.27 -29.96
CA SER A 89 23.51 5.03 -31.21
C SER A 89 24.81 5.83 -31.40
N ALA A 90 25.42 6.31 -30.32
CA ALA A 90 26.68 7.05 -30.36
C ALA A 90 27.86 6.12 -30.65
N VAL A 91 27.90 4.95 -29.97
CA VAL A 91 28.91 3.91 -30.23
C VAL A 91 28.83 3.43 -31.69
N ALA A 92 27.64 3.11 -32.19
CA ALA A 92 27.47 2.68 -33.59
C ALA A 92 27.88 3.77 -34.61
N ARG A 93 27.74 5.06 -34.26
CA ARG A 93 28.21 6.18 -35.10
C ARG A 93 29.73 6.29 -35.08
N ALA A 94 30.36 6.10 -33.92
CA ALA A 94 31.82 6.08 -33.80
C ALA A 94 32.44 4.93 -34.60
N GLU A 95 31.91 3.71 -34.48
CA GLU A 95 32.37 2.55 -35.25
C GLU A 95 32.26 2.76 -36.76
N ARG A 96 31.18 3.38 -37.24
CA ARG A 96 31.01 3.73 -38.66
C ARG A 96 31.98 4.80 -39.14
N ALA A 97 32.34 5.75 -38.28
CA ALA A 97 33.34 6.78 -38.60
C ALA A 97 34.74 6.16 -38.69
N GLU A 98 35.09 5.27 -37.75
CA GLU A 98 36.36 4.53 -37.79
C GLU A 98 36.48 3.62 -39.02
N ALA A 99 35.39 2.93 -39.39
CA ALA A 99 35.36 2.10 -40.59
C ALA A 99 35.56 2.91 -41.89
N LYS A 100 35.03 4.14 -41.96
CA LYS A 100 35.26 5.07 -43.08
C LYS A 100 36.67 5.66 -43.13
N THR A 101 37.40 5.66 -42.02
CA THR A 101 38.75 6.24 -41.94
C THR A 101 39.83 5.21 -42.27
N LYS A 102 39.50 3.91 -42.20
CA LYS A 102 40.41 2.79 -42.47
C LYS A 102 40.24 2.12 -43.85
N GLY A 103 39.18 2.41 -44.58
CA GLY A 103 38.94 1.93 -45.95
C GLY A 103 39.21 3.02 -46.97
#